data_AF-A0A0S2S2U6-F1
#
_entry.id   AF-A0A0S2S2U6-F1
#
_cell.length_a   1.000
_cell.length_b   1.000
_cell.length_c   1.000
_cell.angle_alpha   90.00
_cell.angle_beta   90.00
_cell.angle_gamma   90.00
#
_symmetry.space_group_name_H-M   'P 1'
#
loop_
_entity.id
_entity.type
_entity.pdbx_description
1 polymer ?
#
loop_
_entity_poly.entity_id
_entity_poly.type
_entity_poly.pdbx_seq_one_letter_code
_entity_poly.pdbx_strand_id
1 'polypeptide(L)'
;MKKKTRKIIVGEKEYLYVINQKYNQHLSNISLKISLKSLKNLTCTFLFCTWDDPISGSPLLVGVSLKNKDTNNLENYNLHYPRTIREFILYGLENGWTGENIIEFQDGLKDY
;
A
#
# COMPACT_ATOMS: atom_id res chain seq x y z
N MET A 1 -1.63 -8.24 15.16
CA MET A 1 -0.71 -7.13 15.52
C MET A 1 -1.49 -5.84 15.74
N LYS A 2 -1.08 -5.01 16.72
CA LYS A 2 -1.69 -3.71 17.01
C LYS A 2 -1.46 -2.76 15.81
N LYS A 3 -2.51 -2.10 15.31
CA LYS A 3 -2.41 -1.17 14.18
C LYS A 3 -1.49 -0.01 14.56
N LYS A 4 -0.34 0.11 13.88
CA LYS A 4 0.61 1.21 14.08
C LYS A 4 0.42 2.24 12.98
N THR A 5 -0.10 3.40 13.33
CA THR A 5 -0.13 4.56 12.44
C THR A 5 1.27 5.14 12.32
N ARG A 6 1.73 5.33 11.09
CA ARG A 6 3.04 5.90 10.74
C ARG A 6 2.83 7.23 10.02
N LYS A 7 3.86 8.07 9.99
CA LYS A 7 3.86 9.39 9.37
C LYS A 7 4.88 9.45 8.24
N ILE A 8 4.59 10.22 7.20
CA ILE A 8 5.53 10.54 6.12
C ILE A 8 5.20 11.92 5.56
N ILE A 9 6.22 12.67 5.12
CA ILE A 9 6.06 13.94 4.42
C ILE A 9 6.37 13.70 2.95
N VAL A 10 5.47 14.12 2.06
CA VAL A 10 5.66 14.05 0.60
C VAL A 10 5.30 15.41 0.02
N GLY A 11 6.28 16.06 -0.61
CA GLY A 11 6.15 17.48 -0.96
C GLY A 11 5.97 18.32 0.31
N GLU A 12 4.94 19.17 0.32
CA GLU A 12 4.59 20.05 1.45
C GLU A 12 3.49 19.46 2.35
N LYS A 13 3.02 18.24 2.07
CA LYS A 13 1.90 17.62 2.77
C LYS A 13 2.36 16.51 3.72
N GLU A 14 1.76 16.47 4.91
CA GLU A 14 1.98 15.41 5.89
C GLU A 14 0.88 14.34 5.79
N TYR A 15 1.31 13.10 5.57
CA TYR A 15 0.46 11.94 5.40
C TYR A 15 0.58 10.99 6.58
N LEU A 16 -0.51 10.30 6.87
CA LEU A 16 -0.58 9.19 7.80
C LEU A 16 -0.84 7.91 7.01
N TYR A 17 -0.22 6.82 7.43
CA TYR A 17 -0.50 5.52 6.83
C TYR A 17 -0.54 4.39 7.85
N VAL A 18 -1.33 3.38 7.53
CA VAL A 18 -1.47 2.14 8.29
C VAL A 18 -1.37 0.97 7.33
N ILE A 19 -0.54 0.00 7.70
CA ILE A 19 -0.43 -1.27 7.00
C ILE A 19 -1.15 -2.32 7.83
N ASN A 20 -2.10 -3.03 7.24
CA ASN A 20 -2.73 -4.18 7.86
C ASN A 20 -2.49 -5.42 7.02
N GLN A 21 -2.31 -6.55 7.69
CA GLN A 21 -2.25 -7.86 7.07
C GLN A 21 -3.32 -8.74 7.71
N LYS A 22 -4.08 -9.45 6.89
CA LYS A 22 -5.04 -10.47 7.29
C LYS A 22 -4.70 -11.76 6.56
N TYR A 23 -4.82 -12.88 7.27
CA TYR A 23 -4.61 -14.20 6.69
C TYR A 23 -5.95 -14.94 6.66
N ASN A 24 -6.36 -15.41 5.49
CA ASN A 24 -7.59 -16.17 5.29
C ASN A 24 -7.26 -17.38 4.41
N GLN A 25 -7.49 -18.60 4.91
CA GLN A 25 -7.51 -19.84 4.11
C GLN A 25 -6.42 -19.93 3.01
N HIS A 26 -5.14 -19.73 3.35
CA HIS A 26 -3.96 -19.76 2.46
C HIS A 26 -3.67 -18.49 1.63
N LEU A 27 -4.46 -17.43 1.82
CA LEU A 27 -4.24 -16.13 1.19
C LEU A 27 -3.83 -15.10 2.24
N SER A 28 -2.75 -14.36 1.96
CA SER A 28 -2.41 -13.17 2.73
C SER A 28 -2.90 -11.91 2.02
N ASN A 29 -3.85 -11.24 2.67
CA ASN A 29 -4.41 -9.97 2.23
C ASN A 29 -3.70 -8.84 2.97
N ILE A 30 -3.00 -7.99 2.24
CA ILE A 30 -2.33 -6.81 2.78
C ILE A 30 -3.11 -5.58 2.35
N SER A 31 -3.25 -4.61 3.24
CA SER A 31 -3.85 -3.32 2.93
C SER A 31 -2.94 -2.20 3.40
N LEU A 32 -2.67 -1.26 2.50
CA LEU A 32 -2.05 0.02 2.82
C LEU A 32 -3.13 1.09 2.75
N LYS A 33 -3.42 1.73 3.89
CA LYS A 33 -4.34 2.87 3.96
C LYS A 33 -3.54 4.13 4.19
N ILE A 34 -3.75 5.14 3.36
CA ILE A 34 -3.07 6.43 3.40
C ILE A 34 -4.11 7.54 3.51
N SER A 35 -3.88 8.51 4.39
CA SER A 35 -4.71 9.71 4.50
C SER A 35 -3.86 10.95 4.76
N LEU A 36 -4.41 12.13 4.48
CA LEU A 36 -3.81 13.37 4.96
C LEU A 36 -3.93 13.44 6.49
N LYS A 37 -2.94 14.04 7.15
CA LYS A 37 -2.99 14.20 8.62
C LYS A 37 -4.21 14.99 9.10
N SER A 38 -4.65 15.97 8.31
CA SER A 38 -5.84 16.79 8.57
C SER A 38 -7.16 16.04 8.31
N LEU A 39 -7.17 15.05 7.41
CA LEU A 39 -8.38 14.39 6.90
C LEU A 39 -8.26 12.86 6.97
N LYS A 40 -8.27 12.31 8.18
CA LYS A 40 -7.96 10.89 8.43
C LYS A 40 -9.01 9.90 7.89
N ASN A 41 -10.24 10.37 7.69
CA ASN A 41 -11.38 9.60 7.20
C ASN A 41 -11.40 9.44 5.68
N LEU A 42 -10.61 10.24 4.95
CA LEU A 42 -10.55 10.25 3.49
C LEU A 42 -9.26 9.55 3.07
N THR A 43 -9.38 8.28 2.68
CA THR A 43 -8.22 7.42 2.46
C THR A 43 -8.05 7.00 1.02
N CYS A 44 -6.79 6.98 0.57
CA CYS A 44 -6.34 6.14 -0.53
C CYS A 44 -5.98 4.76 0.02
N THR A 45 -6.68 3.72 -0.45
CA THR A 45 -6.46 2.35 0.00
C THR A 45 -5.88 1.51 -1.14
N PHE A 46 -4.79 0.81 -0.87
CA PHE A 46 -4.26 -0.23 -1.74
C PHE A 46 -4.49 -1.59 -1.09
N LEU A 47 -5.08 -2.52 -1.83
CA LEU A 47 -5.28 -3.90 -1.42
C LEU A 47 -4.37 -4.79 -2.25
N PHE A 48 -3.72 -5.75 -1.59
CA PHE A 48 -2.81 -6.70 -2.21
C PHE A 48 -3.21 -8.12 -1.79
N CYS A 49 -3.46 -8.99 -2.76
CA CYS A 49 -3.62 -10.43 -2.54
C CYS A 49 -2.30 -11.14 -2.86
N THR A 50 -1.75 -11.88 -1.89
CA THR A 50 -0.54 -12.69 -2.10
C THR A 50 -0.81 -14.14 -1.75
N TRP A 51 -0.29 -15.04 -2.59
CA TRP A 51 -0.31 -16.49 -2.40
C TRP A 51 0.88 -16.99 -1.56
N ASP A 52 1.79 -16.09 -1.16
CA ASP A 52 2.95 -16.45 -0.35
C ASP A 52 2.49 -16.97 1.02
N ASP A 53 2.74 -18.27 1.19
CA ASP A 53 2.39 -19.08 2.34
C ASP A 53 3.19 -18.58 3.57
N PRO A 54 2.62 -18.65 4.80
CA PRO A 54 3.34 -18.39 6.06
C PRO A 54 4.67 -19.15 6.23
N ILE A 55 4.96 -20.19 5.43
CA ILE A 55 6.28 -20.86 5.38
C ILE A 55 7.38 -19.94 4.82
N SER A 56 7.05 -18.98 3.95
CA SER A 56 7.97 -18.04 3.27
C SER A 56 8.38 -16.83 4.13
N GLY A 57 7.81 -16.70 5.33
CA GLY A 57 7.87 -15.50 6.14
C GLY A 57 6.71 -14.54 5.83
N SER A 58 6.41 -13.62 6.76
CA SER A 58 5.31 -12.67 6.54
C SER A 58 5.56 -11.83 5.28
N PRO A 59 4.60 -11.70 4.34
CA PRO A 59 4.67 -10.74 3.23
C PRO A 59 5.04 -9.30 3.60
N LEU A 60 4.78 -8.88 4.85
CA LEU A 60 5.26 -7.58 5.34
C LEU A 60 6.78 -7.52 5.54
N LEU A 61 7.41 -8.66 5.84
CA LEU A 61 8.86 -8.81 6.02
C LEU A 61 9.56 -9.00 4.67
N VAL A 62 8.99 -9.76 3.75
CA VAL A 62 9.62 -10.09 2.45
C VAL A 62 9.28 -9.10 1.33
N GLY A 63 8.19 -8.34 1.46
CA GLY A 63 7.69 -7.44 0.44
C GLY A 63 6.52 -8.03 -0.35
N VAL A 64 5.87 -7.19 -1.15
CA VAL A 64 4.75 -7.55 -2.03
C VAL A 64 5.25 -7.52 -3.47
N SER A 65 5.18 -8.65 -4.16
CA SER A 65 5.46 -8.71 -5.59
C SER A 65 4.30 -8.06 -6.36
N LEU A 66 4.59 -6.98 -7.08
CA LEU A 66 3.66 -6.29 -7.97
C LEU A 66 4.20 -6.34 -9.40
N LYS A 67 3.32 -6.53 -10.37
CA LYS A 67 3.70 -6.51 -11.78
C LYS A 67 3.71 -5.07 -12.27
N ASN A 68 4.89 -4.56 -12.62
CA ASN A 68 5.02 -3.29 -13.30
C ASN A 68 4.58 -3.49 -14.77
N LYS A 69 3.56 -2.76 -15.21
CA LYS A 69 3.02 -2.91 -16.58
C LYS A 69 3.88 -2.27 -17.66
N ASP A 70 4.54 -1.16 -17.34
CA ASP A 70 5.35 -0.43 -18.31
C ASP A 70 6.61 -1.23 -18.68
N THR A 71 7.11 -2.04 -17.74
CA THR A 71 8.28 -2.90 -17.94
C THR A 71 7.94 -4.39 -18.07
N ASN A 72 6.69 -4.78 -17.78
CA ASN A 72 6.21 -6.17 -17.64
C ASN A 72 6.97 -7.01 -16.60
N ASN A 73 7.73 -6.38 -15.70
CA ASN A 73 8.55 -7.05 -14.70
C ASN A 73 7.82 -7.19 -13.36
N LEU A 74 8.09 -8.27 -12.64
CA LEU A 74 7.71 -8.39 -11.24
C LEU A 74 8.70 -7.61 -10.37
N GLU A 75 8.19 -6.66 -9.60
CA GLU A 75 8.96 -5.83 -8.70
C GLU A 75 8.51 -6.09 -7.25
N ASN A 76 9.47 -6.26 -6.35
CA ASN A 76 9.20 -6.50 -4.94
C ASN A 76 9.15 -5.18 -4.15
N TYR A 77 7.98 -4.87 -3.62
CA TYR A 77 7.72 -3.65 -2.85
C TYR A 77 7.64 -3.95 -1.36
N ASN A 78 8.63 -3.49 -0.60
CA ASN A 78 8.57 -3.58 0.86
C ASN A 78 7.88 -2.34 1.45
N LEU A 79 6.68 -2.53 2.02
CA LEU A 79 5.87 -1.46 2.63
C LEU A 79 6.49 -0.89 3.93
N HIS A 80 7.56 -1.48 4.47
CA HIS A 80 8.30 -0.90 5.57
C HIS A 80 9.26 0.20 5.15
N TYR A 81 9.62 0.30 3.86
CA TYR A 81 10.48 1.36 3.37
C TYR A 81 9.69 2.63 3.06
N PRO A 82 10.09 3.80 3.63
CA PRO A 82 9.42 5.06 3.35
C PRO A 82 9.38 5.44 1.87
N ARG A 83 10.40 5.04 1.09
CA ARG A 83 10.44 5.24 -0.36
C ARG A 83 9.25 4.57 -1.06
N THR A 84 8.96 3.31 -0.73
CA THR A 84 7.81 2.57 -1.25
C THR A 84 6.51 3.31 -0.95
N ILE A 85 6.34 3.79 0.30
CA ILE A 85 5.13 4.53 0.69
C ILE A 85 4.99 5.84 -0.09
N ARG A 86 6.11 6.54 -0.36
CA ARG A 86 6.11 7.73 -1.21
C ARG A 86 5.65 7.41 -2.64
N GLU A 87 6.09 6.30 -3.22
CA GLU A 87 5.69 5.86 -4.56
C GLU A 87 4.16 5.60 -4.63
N PHE A 88 3.58 4.92 -3.62
CA PHE A 88 2.12 4.74 -3.53
C PHE A 88 1.34 6.06 -3.37
N ILE A 89 1.88 7.03 -2.62
CA ILE A 89 1.26 8.36 -2.49
C ILE A 89 1.25 9.07 -3.84
N LEU A 90 2.38 9.08 -4.55
CA LEU A 90 2.49 9.71 -5.87
C LEU A 90 1.56 9.06 -6.88
N TYR A 91 1.53 7.73 -6.92
CA TYR A 91 0.61 7.01 -7.79
C TYR A 91 -0.86 7.35 -7.51
N GLY A 92 -1.26 7.40 -6.23
CA GLY A 92 -2.62 7.81 -5.88
C GLY A 92 -2.94 9.21 -6.42
N LEU A 93 -2.02 10.16 -6.24
CA LEU A 93 -2.17 11.54 -6.73
C LEU A 93 -2.30 11.60 -8.26
N GLU A 94 -1.47 10.85 -8.98
CA GLU A 94 -1.51 10.75 -10.44
C GLU A 94 -2.81 10.12 -10.96
N ASN A 95 -3.45 9.27 -10.15
CA ASN A 95 -4.67 8.54 -10.50
C ASN A 95 -5.93 9.13 -9.84
N GLY A 96 -5.93 10.43 -9.54
CA GLY A 96 -7.13 11.18 -9.14
C GLY A 96 -7.43 11.17 -7.64
N TRP A 97 -6.55 10.66 -6.80
CA TRP A 97 -6.62 10.94 -5.37
C TRP A 97 -6.14 12.36 -5.08
N THR A 98 -6.87 13.09 -4.25
CA THR A 98 -6.54 14.48 -3.88
C THR A 98 -6.17 14.60 -2.40
N GLY A 99 -6.43 13.56 -1.62
CA GLY A 99 -6.42 13.58 -0.15
C GLY A 99 -7.75 14.03 0.47
N GLU A 100 -8.68 14.54 -0.34
CA GLU A 100 -10.02 14.98 0.06
C GLU A 100 -11.13 14.09 -0.50
N ASN A 101 -10.75 13.00 -1.16
CA ASN A 101 -11.64 11.97 -1.65
C ASN A 101 -11.14 10.59 -1.21
N ILE A 102 -12.04 9.60 -1.28
CA ILE A 102 -11.73 8.20 -1.05
C ILE A 102 -11.47 7.54 -2.40
N ILE A 103 -10.39 6.77 -2.49
CA ILE A 103 -10.10 5.91 -3.64
C ILE A 103 -9.57 4.56 -3.14
N GLU A 104 -9.87 3.50 -3.88
CA GLU A 104 -9.38 2.15 -3.62
C GLU A 104 -8.77 1.57 -4.89
N PHE A 105 -7.60 0.95 -4.75
CA PHE A 105 -6.91 0.19 -5.79
C PHE A 105 -6.86 -1.27 -5.37
N GLN A 106 -7.32 -2.17 -6.24
CA GLN A 106 -7.13 -3.61 -6.09
C GLN A 106 -5.84 -4.03 -6.81
N ASP A 107 -5.18 -5.03 -6.25
CA ASP A 107 -3.92 -5.63 -6.71
C ASP A 107 -2.75 -4.66 -7.02
N GLY A 108 -2.76 -3.46 -6.42
CA GLY A 108 -1.64 -2.53 -6.42
C GLY A 108 -1.56 -1.59 -7.62
N LEU A 109 -0.34 -1.39 -8.15
CA LEU A 109 -0.04 -0.42 -9.22
C LEU A 109 -0.47 -0.99 -10.59
N LYS A 110 -1.72 -0.73 -10.96
CA LYS A 110 -2.42 -1.10 -12.22
C LYS A 110 -2.74 -2.60 -12.37
N ASP A 111 -4.03 -2.88 -12.55
CA ASP A 111 -4.63 -4.21 -12.66
C ASP A 111 -4.85 -4.69 -14.12
N TYR A 112 -4.72 -6.01 -14.32
CA TYR A 112 -4.87 -6.88 -15.53
C TYR A 112 -3.62 -7.14 -16.40
#